data_AF-A0A8H7H7D2-F1
#
_entry.id   AF-A0A8H7H7D2-F1
#
_cell.length_a   1.000
_cell.length_b   1.000
_cell.length_c   1.000
_cell.angle_alpha   90.00
_cell.angle_beta   90.00
_cell.angle_gamma   90.00
#
_symmetry.space_group_name_H-M   'P 1'
#
loop_
_entity.id
_entity.type
_entity.pdbx_description
1 polymer ?
#
loop_
_entity_poly.entity_id
_entity_poly.type
_entity_poly.pdbx_seq_one_letter_code
_entity_poly.pdbx_strand_id
1 'polypeptide(L)'
;MDGLNLPVMASGKDDEQNANWNGWLHAHVVSNVIVFLPNGTIMTAVVNAPGSWHDSNVARPIYQVLREKTPDGFFLIADSAFPRLGVGESQRIKIPLKKNAALPGNNQEKQRRRQESRKVTVARQAVEWGMRALQGCFSQLYMPLNAHNVEGQARLLQTCMRLHNLCTEKVGINQIQSVYMPVWNNGRDQYLTDRQLFFHAVQLDQVQEFYVERGVEFN
;
A
#
# COMPACT_ATOMS: atom_id res chain seq x y z
N MET A 1 -1.27 0.89 -2.22
CA MET A 1 0.16 1.22 -2.23
C MET A 1 0.58 1.50 -0.80
N ASP A 2 1.73 0.99 -0.37
CA ASP A 2 2.29 1.28 0.94
C ASP A 2 3.82 1.11 0.94
N GLY A 3 4.47 1.68 1.94
CA GLY A 3 5.91 1.56 2.18
C GLY A 3 6.29 0.25 2.88
N LEU A 4 7.50 -0.23 2.61
CA LEU A 4 8.10 -1.38 3.28
C LEU A 4 9.59 -1.11 3.51
N ASN A 5 9.98 -1.00 4.78
CA ASN A 5 11.37 -0.88 5.19
C ASN A 5 11.91 -2.26 5.54
N LEU A 6 13.06 -2.62 4.96
CA LEU A 6 13.74 -3.89 5.19
C LEU A 6 15.13 -3.65 5.79
N PRO A 7 15.56 -4.46 6.76
CA PRO A 7 16.83 -4.25 7.45
C PRO A 7 18.02 -4.37 6.49
N VAL A 8 19.02 -3.52 6.67
CA VAL A 8 20.32 -3.61 5.98
C VAL A 8 21.42 -3.54 7.03
N MET A 9 22.54 -4.22 6.76
CA MET A 9 23.71 -4.14 7.62
C MET A 9 24.21 -2.70 7.73
N ALA A 10 24.77 -2.33 8.88
CA ALA A 10 25.49 -1.07 9.01
C ALA A 10 26.73 -1.11 8.11
N SER A 11 26.92 -0.07 7.29
CA SER A 11 28.13 0.09 6.50
C SER A 11 29.21 0.76 7.34
N GLY A 12 30.48 0.40 7.14
CA GLY A 12 31.63 1.11 7.70
C GLY A 12 31.96 2.41 6.97
N LYS A 13 31.20 2.79 5.93
CA LYS A 13 31.34 4.05 5.20
C LYS A 13 30.22 5.00 5.60
N ASP A 14 30.58 6.19 6.06
CA ASP A 14 29.66 7.20 6.57
C ASP A 14 28.54 7.55 5.58
N ASP A 15 28.84 7.69 4.30
CA ASP A 15 27.85 8.05 3.28
C ASP A 15 26.77 6.96 3.11
N GLU A 16 27.19 5.69 3.01
CA GLU A 16 26.29 4.54 2.90
C GLU A 16 25.49 4.33 4.20
N GLN A 17 26.14 4.56 5.34
CA GLN A 17 25.53 4.47 6.66
C GLN A 17 24.43 5.53 6.82
N ASN A 18 24.72 6.79 6.49
CA ASN A 18 23.80 7.92 6.58
C ASN A 18 22.63 7.77 5.60
N ALA A 19 22.90 7.31 4.37
CA ALA A 19 21.87 7.09 3.38
C ALA A 19 20.82 6.05 3.84
N ASN A 20 21.25 5.01 4.55
CA ASN A 20 20.39 3.91 4.98
C ASN A 20 19.88 4.05 6.43
N TRP A 21 20.37 5.03 7.19
CA TRP A 21 19.87 5.29 8.54
C TRP A 21 18.47 5.92 8.49
N ASN A 22 17.49 5.25 9.11
CA ASN A 22 16.15 5.77 9.26
C ASN A 22 15.95 6.32 10.68
N GLY A 23 15.79 7.64 10.78
CA GLY A 23 15.65 8.34 12.07
C GLY A 23 14.36 8.03 12.83
N TRP A 24 13.33 7.51 12.16
CA TRP A 24 12.06 7.11 12.79
C TRP A 24 12.14 5.70 13.38
N LEU A 25 12.77 4.77 12.64
CA LEU A 25 12.93 3.38 13.07
C LEU A 25 14.16 3.15 13.95
N HIS A 26 15.06 4.15 14.05
CA HIS A 26 16.35 4.04 14.72
C HIS A 26 17.15 2.82 14.25
N ALA A 27 17.13 2.57 12.93
CA ALA A 27 17.73 1.39 12.32
C ALA A 27 18.24 1.66 10.90
N HIS A 28 19.19 0.85 10.45
CA HIS A 28 19.60 0.82 9.05
C HIS A 28 18.62 -0.02 8.24
N VAL A 29 18.00 0.61 7.25
CA VAL A 29 17.02 -0.04 6.37
C VAL A 29 17.23 0.38 4.92
N VAL A 30 16.61 -0.37 4.00
CA VAL A 30 16.29 0.09 2.65
C VAL A 30 14.80 0.26 2.52
N SER A 31 14.39 1.34 1.86
CA SER A 31 12.98 1.69 1.68
C SER A 31 12.46 1.16 0.36
N ASN A 32 11.24 0.63 0.39
CA ASN A 32 10.54 0.09 -0.77
C ASN A 32 9.11 0.62 -0.78
N VAL A 33 8.52 0.81 -1.94
CA VAL A 33 7.10 1.13 -2.08
C VAL A 33 6.48 0.13 -3.03
N ILE A 34 5.39 -0.51 -2.60
CA ILE A 34 4.77 -1.62 -3.33
C ILE A 34 3.31 -1.30 -3.63
N VAL A 35 2.88 -1.61 -4.86
CA VAL A 35 1.50 -1.45 -5.32
C VAL A 35 0.92 -2.81 -5.66
N PHE A 36 -0.10 -3.22 -4.90
CA PHE A 36 -0.87 -4.44 -5.15
C PHE A 36 -2.12 -4.14 -5.98
N LEU A 37 -2.47 -5.09 -6.84
CA LEU A 37 -3.73 -5.14 -7.58
C LEU A 37 -4.83 -5.82 -6.75
N PRO A 38 -6.12 -5.67 -7.12
CA PRO A 38 -7.23 -6.38 -6.49
C PRO A 38 -7.17 -7.92 -6.61
N ASN A 39 -6.41 -8.44 -7.58
CA ASN A 39 -6.10 -9.87 -7.67
C ASN A 39 -4.88 -10.27 -6.80
N GLY A 40 -4.42 -9.38 -5.91
CA GLY A 40 -3.29 -9.48 -4.98
C GLY A 40 -1.89 -9.67 -5.56
N THR A 41 -1.72 -9.60 -6.88
CA THR A 41 -0.38 -9.51 -7.47
C THR A 41 0.18 -8.09 -7.31
N ILE A 42 1.50 -7.97 -7.35
CA ILE A 42 2.23 -6.72 -7.37
C ILE A 42 2.21 -6.16 -8.79
N MET A 43 1.59 -4.99 -8.97
CA MET A 43 1.55 -4.25 -10.23
C MET A 43 2.90 -3.60 -10.54
N THR A 44 3.45 -2.92 -9.53
CA THR A 44 4.69 -2.17 -9.62
C THR A 44 5.27 -1.99 -8.23
N ALA A 45 6.59 -1.86 -8.16
CA ALA A 45 7.30 -1.55 -6.93
C ALA A 45 8.53 -0.69 -7.24
N VAL A 46 8.82 0.26 -6.35
CA VAL A 46 10.12 0.92 -6.29
C VAL A 46 10.85 0.27 -5.13
N VAL A 47 11.99 -0.36 -5.41
CA VAL A 47 12.73 -1.15 -4.43
C VAL A 47 14.13 -0.62 -4.23
N ASN A 48 14.70 -0.93 -3.07
CA ASN A 48 16.09 -0.63 -2.73
C ASN A 48 16.44 0.87 -2.74
N ALA A 49 15.51 1.72 -2.33
CA ALA A 49 15.79 3.13 -2.12
C ALA A 49 16.51 3.35 -0.77
N PRO A 50 17.23 4.48 -0.60
CA PRO A 50 17.88 4.80 0.67
C PRO A 50 16.90 4.81 1.84
N GLY A 51 17.22 4.15 2.95
CA GLY A 51 16.37 4.06 4.14
C GLY A 51 16.02 5.38 4.82
N SER A 52 16.82 6.42 4.56
CA SER A 52 16.58 7.79 5.01
C SER A 52 15.44 8.49 4.24
N TRP A 53 15.03 7.96 3.10
CA TRP A 53 14.00 8.59 2.28
C TRP A 53 12.61 8.32 2.83
N HIS A 54 11.77 9.35 2.81
CA HIS A 54 10.34 9.21 3.08
C HIS A 54 9.64 8.44 1.96
N ASP A 55 8.66 7.59 2.27
CA ASP A 55 7.94 6.75 1.29
C ASP A 55 7.37 7.55 0.12
N SER A 56 6.88 8.76 0.39
CA SER A 56 6.39 9.66 -0.65
C SER A 56 7.45 10.09 -1.67
N ASN A 57 8.73 10.17 -1.28
CA ASN A 57 9.85 10.44 -2.18
C ASN A 57 10.23 9.18 -2.96
N VAL A 58 10.23 8.02 -2.30
CA VAL A 58 10.50 6.72 -2.96
C VAL A 58 9.48 6.44 -4.06
N ALA A 59 8.20 6.80 -3.84
CA ALA A 59 7.11 6.58 -4.80
C ALA A 59 7.10 7.54 -6.01
N ARG A 60 8.06 8.46 -6.16
CA ARG A 60 8.12 9.42 -7.28
C ARG A 60 7.98 8.77 -8.67
N PRO A 61 8.66 7.64 -8.98
CA PRO A 61 8.49 6.96 -10.27
C PRO A 61 7.05 6.48 -10.51
N ILE A 62 6.33 6.08 -9.45
CA ILE A 62 4.94 5.65 -9.53
C ILE A 62 4.04 6.85 -9.87
N TYR A 63 4.28 8.03 -9.28
CA TYR A 63 3.48 9.23 -9.59
C TYR A 63 3.57 9.64 -11.04
N GLN A 64 4.73 9.46 -11.68
CA GLN A 64 4.89 9.75 -13.10
C GLN A 64 3.98 8.84 -13.94
N VAL A 65 3.98 7.54 -13.67
CA VAL A 65 3.09 6.57 -14.33
C VAL A 65 1.62 6.92 -14.08
N LEU A 66 1.27 7.35 -12.87
CA LEU A 66 -0.10 7.77 -12.54
C LEU A 66 -0.56 9.00 -13.32
N ARG A 67 0.34 9.93 -13.61
CA ARG A 67 0.01 11.14 -14.38
C ARG A 67 -0.05 10.88 -15.88
N GLU A 68 0.90 10.13 -16.40
CA GLU A 68 1.11 10.01 -17.85
C GLU A 68 0.35 8.83 -18.48
N LYS A 69 0.12 7.76 -17.71
CA LYS A 69 -0.36 6.48 -18.26
C LYS A 69 -1.66 5.96 -17.65
N THR A 70 -2.16 6.59 -16.58
CA THR A 70 -3.38 6.13 -15.91
C THR A 70 -4.61 6.87 -16.45
N PRO A 71 -5.59 6.15 -17.05
CA PRO A 71 -6.82 6.76 -17.54
C PRO A 71 -7.63 7.41 -16.42
N ASP A 72 -8.52 8.34 -16.79
CA ASP A 72 -9.47 8.92 -15.84
C ASP A 72 -10.39 7.85 -15.22
N GLY A 73 -10.75 8.07 -13.96
CA GLY A 73 -11.53 7.12 -13.17
C GLY A 73 -10.71 6.02 -12.46
N PHE A 74 -9.43 5.84 -12.80
CA PHE A 74 -8.55 4.91 -12.09
C PHE A 74 -7.66 5.64 -11.07
N PHE A 75 -7.51 5.03 -9.89
CA PHE A 75 -6.74 5.61 -8.79
C PHE A 75 -6.07 4.54 -7.93
N LEU A 76 -5.00 4.94 -7.24
CA LEU A 76 -4.40 4.16 -6.16
C LEU A 76 -4.94 4.60 -4.80
N ILE A 77 -5.00 3.66 -3.89
CA ILE A 77 -5.29 3.90 -2.47
C ILE A 77 -3.98 3.82 -1.70
N ALA A 78 -3.72 4.81 -0.86
CA ALA A 78 -2.51 4.91 -0.06
C ALA A 78 -2.81 5.52 1.31
N ASP A 79 -1.86 5.45 2.23
CA ASP A 79 -1.98 6.07 3.56
C ASP A 79 -1.76 7.60 3.49
N SER A 80 -1.78 8.25 4.66
CA SER A 80 -1.59 9.70 4.76
C SER A 80 -0.14 10.17 4.60
N ALA A 81 0.84 9.26 4.55
CA ALA A 81 2.23 9.58 4.26
C ALA A 81 2.42 9.92 2.77
N PHE A 82 1.52 9.45 1.89
CA PHE A 82 1.52 9.79 0.47
C PHE A 82 0.71 11.07 0.17
N PRO A 83 1.11 11.84 -0.86
CA PRO A 83 0.37 13.02 -1.27
C PRO A 83 -0.95 12.64 -1.93
N ARG A 84 -1.97 13.48 -1.75
CA ARG A 84 -3.16 13.44 -2.61
C ARG A 84 -2.77 13.92 -4.00
N LEU A 85 -2.99 13.08 -5.01
CA LEU A 85 -2.65 13.41 -6.39
C LEU A 85 -3.93 13.60 -7.20
N GLY A 86 -4.18 14.84 -7.67
CA GLY A 86 -5.40 15.20 -8.42
C GLY A 86 -6.64 15.41 -7.53
N VAL A 87 -7.74 15.85 -8.15
CA VAL A 87 -9.05 16.12 -7.50
C VAL A 87 -10.20 15.67 -8.40
N GLY A 88 -11.28 15.15 -7.81
CA GLY A 88 -12.46 14.71 -8.58
C GLY A 88 -12.12 13.53 -9.48
N GLU A 89 -12.53 13.57 -10.74
CA GLU A 89 -12.27 12.51 -11.73
C GLU A 89 -10.79 12.39 -12.14
N SER A 90 -10.02 13.47 -11.96
CA SER A 90 -8.56 13.48 -12.15
C SER A 90 -7.78 12.93 -10.95
N GLN A 91 -8.45 12.53 -9.87
CA GLN A 91 -7.78 12.04 -8.68
C GLN A 91 -7.14 10.68 -8.96
N ARG A 92 -5.80 10.63 -8.86
CA ARG A 92 -4.99 9.44 -9.09
C ARG A 92 -4.52 8.77 -7.80
N ILE A 93 -4.50 9.49 -6.67
CA ILE A 93 -4.23 8.90 -5.34
C ILE A 93 -5.32 9.34 -4.36
N LYS A 94 -6.04 8.36 -3.82
CA LYS A 94 -6.98 8.52 -2.71
C LYS A 94 -6.29 8.19 -1.39
N ILE A 95 -6.35 9.15 -0.47
CA ILE A 95 -5.84 9.02 0.90
C ILE A 95 -7.01 9.26 1.88
N PRO A 96 -7.03 8.56 3.03
CA PRO A 96 -8.03 8.80 4.06
C PRO A 96 -7.89 10.23 4.62
N LEU A 97 -8.99 10.78 5.10
CA LEU A 97 -9.00 12.05 5.82
C LEU A 97 -8.24 11.90 7.14
N LYS A 98 -7.48 12.93 7.52
CA LYS A 98 -6.91 13.01 8.87
C LYS A 98 -8.04 13.05 9.91
N LYS A 99 -7.83 12.42 11.07
CA LYS A 99 -8.82 12.29 12.15
C LYS A 99 -9.50 13.60 12.56
N ASN A 100 -8.79 14.73 12.46
CA ASN A 100 -9.28 16.07 12.80
C ASN A 100 -9.36 17.04 11.60
N ALA A 101 -9.52 16.53 10.38
CA ALA A 101 -9.63 17.38 9.22
C ALA A 101 -10.89 18.27 9.31
N ALA A 102 -10.69 19.59 9.39
CA ALA A 102 -11.77 20.56 9.22
C ALA A 102 -12.31 20.47 7.79
N LEU A 103 -13.49 19.88 7.62
CA LEU A 103 -14.14 19.76 6.32
C LEU A 103 -14.99 21.01 6.06
N PRO A 104 -14.67 21.82 5.03
CA PRO A 104 -15.53 22.91 4.60
C PRO A 104 -16.79 22.36 3.91
N GLY A 105 -17.90 23.11 3.97
CA GLY A 105 -19.16 22.80 3.30
C GLY A 105 -20.32 22.42 4.23
N ASN A 106 -21.46 22.06 3.62
CA ASN A 106 -22.69 21.70 4.34
C ASN A 106 -22.59 20.34 5.05
N ASN A 107 -23.43 20.11 6.07
CA ASN A 107 -23.41 18.86 6.86
C ASN A 107 -23.49 17.59 6.00
N GLN A 108 -24.29 17.59 4.93
CA GLN A 108 -24.40 16.47 4.00
C GLN A 108 -23.08 16.19 3.25
N GLU A 109 -22.40 17.23 2.75
CA GLU A 109 -21.12 17.07 2.05
C GLU A 109 -20.01 16.61 3.01
N LYS A 110 -20.01 17.11 4.26
CA LYS A 110 -19.11 16.61 5.31
C LYS A 110 -19.35 15.13 5.57
N GLN A 111 -20.61 14.70 5.65
CA GLN A 111 -20.98 13.30 5.88
C GLN A 111 -20.57 12.40 4.70
N ARG A 112 -20.79 12.85 3.45
CA ARG A 112 -20.35 12.13 2.24
C ARG A 112 -18.83 11.93 2.22
N ARG A 113 -18.06 12.97 2.50
CA ARG A 113 -16.58 12.91 2.57
C ARG A 113 -16.08 11.98 3.68
N ARG A 114 -16.74 11.99 4.84
CA ARG A 114 -16.43 11.05 5.94
C ARG A 114 -16.70 9.61 5.53
N GLN A 115 -17.80 9.33 4.83
CA GLN A 115 -18.12 7.99 4.33
C GLN A 115 -17.10 7.53 3.29
N GLU A 116 -16.73 8.38 2.33
CA GLU A 116 -15.68 8.07 1.35
C GLU A 116 -14.34 7.79 2.05
N SER A 117 -13.97 8.59 3.05
CA SER A 117 -12.76 8.34 3.83
C SER A 117 -12.77 6.99 4.55
N ARG A 118 -13.88 6.60 5.17
CA ARG A 118 -14.00 5.29 5.83
C ARG A 118 -13.79 4.15 4.84
N LYS A 119 -14.40 4.27 3.67
CA LYS A 119 -14.25 3.31 2.58
C LYS A 119 -12.79 3.19 2.11
N VAL A 120 -12.10 4.32 1.95
CA VAL A 120 -10.66 4.35 1.60
C VAL A 120 -9.82 3.68 2.69
N THR A 121 -10.12 3.91 3.98
CA THR A 121 -9.41 3.25 5.09
C THR A 121 -9.58 1.74 5.04
N VAL A 122 -10.80 1.25 4.86
CA VAL A 122 -11.08 -0.20 4.79
C VAL A 122 -10.40 -0.81 3.57
N ALA A 123 -10.47 -0.14 2.43
CA ALA A 123 -9.82 -0.58 1.21
C ALA A 123 -8.30 -0.74 1.34
N ARG A 124 -7.69 0.14 2.14
CA ARG A 124 -6.25 0.11 2.41
C ARG A 124 -5.81 -1.20 3.08
N GLN A 125 -6.69 -1.89 3.81
CA GLN A 125 -6.37 -3.20 4.41
C GLN A 125 -5.90 -4.23 3.38
N ALA A 126 -6.35 -4.10 2.12
CA ALA A 126 -5.87 -4.92 1.02
C ALA A 126 -4.35 -4.90 0.92
N VAL A 127 -3.73 -3.73 1.04
CA VAL A 127 -2.28 -3.59 0.97
C VAL A 127 -1.62 -4.25 2.18
N GLU A 128 -2.21 -4.17 3.36
CA GLU A 128 -1.69 -4.83 4.55
C GLU A 128 -1.71 -6.36 4.40
N TRP A 129 -2.75 -6.93 3.79
CA TRP A 129 -2.80 -8.37 3.46
C TRP A 129 -1.71 -8.74 2.45
N GLY A 130 -1.51 -7.92 1.41
CA GLY A 130 -0.45 -8.12 0.42
C GLY A 130 0.95 -8.07 1.03
N MET A 131 1.21 -7.08 1.89
CA MET A 131 2.46 -6.96 2.62
C MET A 131 2.71 -8.17 3.53
N ARG A 132 1.70 -8.59 4.30
CA ARG A 132 1.80 -9.78 5.17
C ARG A 132 2.08 -11.04 4.36
N ALA A 133 1.42 -11.22 3.22
CA ALA A 133 1.65 -12.37 2.36
C ALA A 133 3.08 -12.38 1.80
N LEU A 134 3.55 -11.25 1.28
CA LEU A 134 4.92 -11.11 0.78
C LEU A 134 5.95 -11.41 1.86
N GLN A 135 5.81 -10.80 3.03
CA GLN A 135 6.75 -11.00 4.15
C GLN A 135 6.70 -12.42 4.71
N GLY A 136 5.52 -13.05 4.75
CA GLY A 136 5.34 -14.44 5.17
C GLY A 136 5.98 -15.45 4.20
N CYS A 137 5.90 -15.20 2.89
CA CYS A 137 6.52 -16.05 1.88
C CYS A 137 8.05 -15.97 1.87
N PHE A 138 8.62 -14.82 2.24
CA PHE A 138 10.06 -14.56 2.14
C PHE A 138 10.63 -14.12 3.48
N SER A 139 10.70 -15.04 4.44
CA SER A 139 11.27 -14.78 5.78
C SER A 139 12.72 -14.29 5.74
N GLN A 140 13.47 -14.61 4.68
CA GLN A 140 14.82 -14.11 4.45
C GLN A 140 14.89 -12.58 4.35
N LEU A 141 13.79 -11.89 4.00
CA LEU A 141 13.73 -10.43 3.97
C LEU A 141 13.82 -9.80 5.38
N TYR A 142 13.64 -10.58 6.45
CA TYR A 142 13.88 -10.11 7.82
C TYR A 142 15.37 -10.14 8.22
N MET A 143 16.23 -10.79 7.43
CA MET A 143 17.67 -10.78 7.67
C MET A 143 18.29 -9.51 7.08
N PRO A 144 19.24 -8.86 7.79
CA PRO A 144 19.92 -7.69 7.28
C PRO A 144 20.56 -7.93 5.92
N LEU A 145 20.14 -7.15 4.93
CA LEU A 145 20.70 -7.17 3.58
C LEU A 145 22.15 -6.65 3.57
N ASN A 146 22.95 -7.08 2.60
CA ASN A 146 24.35 -6.65 2.49
C ASN A 146 24.48 -5.24 1.94
N ALA A 147 24.84 -4.28 2.80
CA ALA A 147 24.97 -2.85 2.48
C ALA A 147 25.87 -2.53 1.28
N HIS A 148 26.90 -3.35 1.04
CA HIS A 148 27.87 -3.10 -0.03
C HIS A 148 27.49 -3.70 -1.39
N ASN A 149 26.36 -4.42 -1.47
CA ASN A 149 25.91 -5.08 -2.69
C ASN A 149 24.54 -4.56 -3.14
N VAL A 150 24.47 -3.28 -3.51
CA VAL A 150 23.24 -2.60 -3.94
C VAL A 150 22.56 -3.32 -5.11
N GLU A 151 23.33 -3.81 -6.07
CA GLU A 151 22.79 -4.56 -7.21
C GLU A 151 22.18 -5.91 -6.80
N GLY A 152 22.88 -6.65 -5.91
CA GLY A 152 22.41 -7.92 -5.38
C GLY A 152 21.15 -7.76 -4.52
N GLN A 153 21.09 -6.71 -3.70
CA GLN A 153 19.90 -6.34 -2.93
C GLN A 153 18.71 -6.10 -3.86
N ALA A 154 18.86 -5.23 -4.86
CA ALA A 154 17.80 -4.92 -5.81
C ALA A 154 17.34 -6.17 -6.58
N ARG A 155 18.28 -7.03 -7.01
CA ARG A 155 17.96 -8.29 -7.71
C ARG A 155 17.21 -9.26 -6.83
N LEU A 156 17.62 -9.42 -5.56
CA LEU A 156 16.93 -10.26 -4.59
C LEU A 156 15.49 -9.77 -4.39
N LEU A 157 15.32 -8.48 -4.11
CA LEU A 157 14.01 -7.87 -3.89
C LEU A 157 13.10 -8.05 -5.11
N GLN A 158 13.58 -7.73 -6.32
CA GLN A 158 12.83 -7.94 -7.55
C GLN A 158 12.44 -9.41 -7.77
N THR A 159 13.33 -10.35 -7.41
CA THR A 159 13.06 -11.78 -7.51
C THR A 159 11.96 -12.18 -6.53
N CYS A 160 12.01 -11.74 -5.27
CA CYS A 160 10.94 -11.97 -4.29
C CYS A 160 9.60 -11.41 -4.77
N MET A 161 9.56 -10.18 -5.32
CA MET A 161 8.30 -9.61 -5.84
C MET A 161 7.72 -10.42 -7.01
N ARG A 162 8.58 -10.92 -7.91
CA ARG A 162 8.13 -11.75 -9.05
C ARG A 162 7.66 -13.14 -8.61
N LEU A 163 8.37 -13.74 -7.65
CA LEU A 163 7.97 -15.01 -7.05
C LEU A 163 6.65 -14.87 -6.27
N HIS A 164 6.44 -13.75 -5.58
CA HIS A 164 5.15 -13.43 -4.95
C HIS A 164 4.00 -13.47 -5.96
N ASN A 165 4.19 -12.85 -7.13
CA ASN A 165 3.17 -12.89 -8.19
C ASN A 165 2.92 -14.31 -8.69
N LEU A 166 3.98 -15.08 -8.93
CA LEU A 166 3.86 -16.47 -9.35
C LEU A 166 3.09 -17.31 -8.31
N CYS A 167 3.45 -17.18 -7.02
CA CYS A 167 2.75 -17.86 -5.94
C CYS A 167 1.29 -17.44 -5.86
N THR A 168 1.02 -16.14 -5.96
CA THR A 168 -0.34 -15.60 -5.93
C THR A 168 -1.21 -16.17 -7.05
N GLU A 169 -0.68 -16.25 -8.27
CA GLU A 169 -1.41 -16.79 -9.43
C GLU A 169 -1.56 -18.31 -9.41
N LYS A 170 -0.55 -19.04 -8.91
CA LYS A 170 -0.53 -20.52 -8.98
C LYS A 170 -1.12 -21.21 -7.76
N VAL A 171 -0.95 -20.65 -6.57
CA VAL A 171 -1.41 -21.25 -5.32
C VAL A 171 -2.87 -20.85 -5.04
N GLY A 172 -3.30 -19.68 -5.53
CA GLY A 172 -4.69 -19.22 -5.40
C GLY A 172 -5.12 -18.85 -3.97
N ILE A 173 -4.20 -18.92 -2.99
CA ILE A 173 -4.44 -18.50 -1.61
C ILE A 173 -4.05 -17.04 -1.49
N ASN A 174 -5.03 -16.15 -1.71
CA ASN A 174 -4.81 -14.72 -1.71
C ASN A 174 -6.03 -13.98 -1.16
N GLN A 175 -5.88 -13.41 0.03
CA GLN A 175 -6.96 -12.73 0.72
C GLN A 175 -7.48 -11.49 -0.02
N ILE A 176 -6.60 -10.75 -0.72
CA ILE A 176 -7.02 -9.60 -1.53
C ILE A 176 -7.97 -10.08 -2.63
N GLN A 177 -7.56 -11.14 -3.35
CA GLN A 177 -8.38 -11.74 -4.40
C GLN A 177 -9.71 -12.26 -3.85
N SER A 178 -9.71 -12.99 -2.74
CA SER A 178 -10.94 -13.53 -2.13
C SER A 178 -11.94 -12.45 -1.72
N VAL A 179 -11.47 -11.26 -1.35
CA VAL A 179 -12.34 -10.14 -0.93
C VAL A 179 -12.84 -9.33 -2.12
N TYR A 180 -11.98 -9.02 -3.10
CA TYR A 180 -12.30 -8.08 -4.17
C TYR A 180 -12.73 -8.75 -5.49
N MET A 181 -12.19 -9.92 -5.84
CA MET A 181 -12.47 -10.55 -7.13
C MET A 181 -13.88 -11.12 -7.26
N PRO A 182 -14.56 -11.63 -6.21
CA PRO A 182 -15.97 -11.98 -6.30
C PRO A 182 -16.87 -10.80 -6.68
N VAL A 183 -16.49 -9.58 -6.29
CA VAL A 183 -17.23 -8.37 -6.68
C VAL A 183 -17.09 -8.10 -8.18
N TRP A 184 -15.91 -8.40 -8.75
CA TRP A 184 -15.58 -8.18 -10.16
C TRP A 184 -16.09 -9.29 -11.08
N ASN A 185 -16.15 -10.54 -10.60
CA ASN A 185 -16.50 -11.73 -11.40
C ASN A 185 -18.01 -12.02 -11.50
N ASN A 186 -18.89 -11.10 -11.10
CA ASN A 186 -20.34 -11.27 -11.18
C ASN A 186 -20.92 -11.21 -12.61
N GLY A 187 -20.12 -11.51 -13.63
CA GLY A 187 -20.54 -11.65 -15.03
C GLY A 187 -21.00 -10.35 -15.70
N ARG A 188 -20.73 -9.20 -15.09
CA ARG A 188 -20.95 -7.89 -15.70
C ARG A 188 -19.60 -7.20 -15.74
N ASP A 189 -19.06 -6.98 -16.94
CA ASP A 189 -18.01 -6.00 -17.19
C ASP A 189 -18.58 -4.60 -16.90
N GLN A 190 -18.81 -4.31 -15.63
CA GLN A 190 -19.32 -3.04 -15.14
C GLN A 190 -18.22 -2.39 -14.32
N TYR A 191 -17.96 -1.12 -14.61
CA TYR A 191 -17.23 -0.24 -13.71
C TYR A 191 -17.88 -0.32 -12.33
N LEU A 192 -17.21 -0.98 -11.38
CA LEU A 192 -17.70 -1.05 -10.01
C LEU A 192 -17.62 0.36 -9.43
N THR A 193 -18.75 0.88 -8.99
CA THR A 193 -18.76 2.13 -8.23
C THR A 193 -17.96 1.93 -6.94
N ASP A 194 -17.33 2.99 -6.42
CA ASP A 194 -16.66 2.97 -5.10
C ASP A 194 -17.55 2.29 -4.03
N ARG A 195 -18.87 2.48 -4.08
CA ARG A 195 -19.81 1.84 -3.17
C ARG A 195 -19.80 0.31 -3.26
N GLN A 196 -19.68 -0.28 -4.45
CA GLN A 196 -19.68 -1.73 -4.64
C GLN A 196 -18.33 -2.36 -4.26
N LEU A 197 -17.21 -1.73 -4.60
CA LEU A 197 -15.87 -2.18 -4.23
C LEU A 197 -15.68 -2.23 -2.70
N PHE A 198 -16.19 -1.22 -2.00
CA PHE A 198 -15.94 -1.08 -0.57
C PHE A 198 -16.99 -1.76 0.31
N PHE A 199 -18.18 -2.08 -0.19
CA PHE A 199 -19.24 -2.71 0.64
C PHE A 199 -18.84 -4.11 1.12
N HIS A 200 -18.29 -4.95 0.25
CA HIS A 200 -17.84 -6.30 0.63
C HIS A 200 -16.55 -6.28 1.47
N ALA A 201 -15.62 -5.36 1.17
CA ALA A 201 -14.42 -5.17 2.00
C ALA A 201 -14.78 -4.78 3.44
N VAL A 202 -15.81 -3.94 3.63
CA VAL A 202 -16.34 -3.58 4.95
C VAL A 202 -17.00 -4.77 5.66
N GLN A 203 -17.73 -5.62 4.95
CA GLN A 203 -18.39 -6.78 5.56
C GLN A 203 -17.43 -7.88 6.01
N LEU A 204 -16.27 -8.01 5.36
CA LEU A 204 -15.24 -9.00 5.71
C LEU A 204 -14.21 -8.45 6.72
N ASP A 205 -14.32 -7.18 7.10
CA ASP A 205 -13.50 -6.54 8.13
C ASP A 205 -13.95 -6.98 9.54
N GLN A 206 -13.71 -8.26 9.85
CA GLN A 206 -13.94 -8.85 11.18
C GLN A 206 -13.10 -8.15 12.27
N VAL A 207 -12.09 -7.38 11.88
CA VAL A 207 -11.20 -6.67 12.79
C VAL A 207 -11.93 -5.47 13.39
N GLN A 208 -12.70 -4.70 12.62
CA GLN A 208 -13.49 -3.59 13.20
C GLN A 208 -14.59 -4.08 14.16
N GLU A 209 -15.32 -5.14 13.81
CA GLU A 209 -16.35 -5.70 14.71
C GLU A 209 -15.74 -6.24 16.01
N PHE A 210 -14.58 -6.89 15.95
CA PHE A 210 -13.89 -7.40 17.14
C PHE A 210 -13.45 -6.31 18.13
N TYR A 211 -13.00 -5.14 17.64
CA TYR A 211 -12.62 -4.02 18.51
C TYR A 211 -13.83 -3.23 19.03
N VAL A 212 -14.91 -3.16 18.24
CA VAL A 212 -16.19 -2.55 18.66
C VAL A 212 -16.88 -3.40 19.73
N GLU A 213 -16.89 -4.73 19.60
CA GLU A 213 -17.44 -5.65 20.61
C GLU A 213 -16.70 -5.62 21.95
N ARG A 214 -15.42 -5.24 21.96
CA ARG A 214 -14.60 -5.10 23.16
C ARG A 214 -14.53 -3.68 23.72
N GLY A 215 -15.36 -2.75 23.21
CA GLY A 215 -15.43 -1.37 23.70
C GLY A 215 -14.17 -0.54 23.44
N VAL A 216 -13.32 -0.97 22.50
CA VAL A 216 -12.16 -0.18 22.07
C VAL A 216 -12.60 0.73 20.95
N GLU A 217 -13.03 1.93 21.32
CA GLU A 217 -13.21 3.01 20.35
C GLU A 217 -11.83 3.43 19.82
N PHE A 218 -11.63 3.31 18.52
CA PHE A 218 -10.47 3.87 17.86
C PHE A 218 -10.59 5.41 17.83
N ASN A 219 -10.15 6.06 18.91
CA ASN A 219 -9.87 7.50 18.99
C ASN A 219 -8.90 7.94 17.89
#